data_AF-A0A4R5CSH3-F1
#
_entry.id   AF-A0A4R5CSH3-F1
#
_cell.length_a   1.000
_cell.length_b   1.000
_cell.length_c   1.000
_cell.angle_alpha   90.00
_cell.angle_beta   90.00
_cell.angle_gamma   90.00
#
_symmetry.space_group_name_H-M   'P 1'
#
loop_
_entity.id
_entity.type
_entity.pdbx_description
1 polymer ?
#
loop_
_entity_poly.entity_id
_entity_poly.type
_entity_poly.pdbx_seq_one_letter_code
_entity_poly.pdbx_strand_id
1 'polypeptide(L)'
;MSVKTALLLLSFCCISFAQKSNQQKITIFLDINDKALKEYYIDKDTTTAFFNIHIIEYQTKKSRDKAMNEHYKNLIEENSAGLPRFSIGFYVFDIKPEKLKSLDCIDYITVKQFRENNYKTTSPTYIIHKLKDGKYLKWETNTLN
;
A
#
# COMPACT_ATOMS: atom_id res chain seq x y z
N MET A 1 42.39 -16.58 -31.30
CA MET A 1 41.68 -16.25 -30.04
C MET A 1 41.66 -17.50 -29.18
N SER A 2 42.25 -17.46 -27.98
CA SER A 2 42.36 -18.67 -27.13
C SER A 2 40.99 -19.06 -26.57
N VAL A 3 40.70 -20.35 -26.45
CA VAL A 3 39.48 -20.90 -25.82
C VAL A 3 39.27 -20.29 -24.42
N LYS A 4 40.36 -19.96 -23.73
CA LYS A 4 40.35 -19.29 -22.42
C LYS A 4 39.77 -17.86 -22.48
N THR A 5 40.00 -17.14 -23.58
CA THR A 5 39.48 -15.77 -23.79
C THR A 5 37.98 -15.81 -24.12
N ALA A 6 37.52 -16.82 -24.85
CA ALA A 6 36.11 -17.00 -25.18
C ALA A 6 35.26 -17.36 -23.94
N LEU A 7 35.78 -18.21 -23.04
CA LEU A 7 35.10 -18.53 -21.78
C LEU A 7 34.96 -17.30 -20.86
N LEU A 8 35.99 -16.44 -20.81
CA LEU A 8 35.95 -15.22 -20.01
C LEU A 8 34.86 -14.26 -20.52
N LEU A 9 34.75 -14.07 -21.84
CA LEU A 9 33.71 -13.24 -22.46
C LEU A 9 32.30 -13.78 -22.23
N LEU A 10 32.09 -15.11 -22.29
CA LEU A 10 30.79 -15.71 -21.96
C LEU A 10 30.42 -15.46 -20.48
N SER A 11 31.37 -15.53 -19.57
CA SER A 11 31.11 -15.33 -18.15
C SER A 11 30.66 -13.89 -17.82
N PHE A 12 31.16 -12.88 -18.54
CA PHE A 12 30.73 -11.49 -18.37
C PHE A 12 29.34 -11.18 -18.93
N CYS A 13 28.87 -11.92 -19.95
CA CYS A 13 27.52 -11.73 -20.51
C CYS A 13 26.40 -12.28 -19.59
N CYS A 14 26.70 -13.26 -18.73
CA CYS A 14 25.69 -13.91 -17.90
C CYS A 14 25.41 -13.20 -16.56
N ILE A 15 26.26 -12.27 -16.11
CA ILE A 15 26.11 -11.60 -14.80
C ILE A 15 25.12 -10.41 -14.87
N SER A 16 24.78 -9.94 -16.08
CA SER A 16 23.94 -8.75 -16.26
C SER A 16 22.44 -8.99 -16.13
N PHE A 17 22.00 -10.25 -15.98
CA PHE A 17 20.62 -10.58 -15.62
C PHE A 17 20.51 -10.82 -14.12
N ALA A 18 20.96 -9.86 -13.31
CA ALA A 18 20.53 -9.78 -11.93
C ALA A 18 19.00 -9.70 -11.94
N GLN A 19 18.35 -10.73 -11.39
CA GLN A 19 16.90 -10.80 -11.21
C GLN A 19 16.46 -9.64 -10.32
N LYS A 20 16.22 -8.47 -10.91
CA LYS A 20 15.38 -7.45 -10.29
C LYS A 20 14.01 -8.09 -10.28
N SER A 21 13.58 -8.61 -9.14
CA SER A 21 12.23 -9.15 -9.03
C SER A 21 11.29 -8.02 -9.46
N ASN A 22 10.65 -8.17 -10.62
CA ASN A 22 9.55 -7.31 -11.05
C ASN A 22 8.35 -7.61 -10.15
N GLN A 23 8.51 -7.36 -8.85
CA GLN A 23 7.39 -7.39 -7.93
C GLN A 23 6.52 -6.21 -8.36
N GLN A 24 5.43 -6.55 -9.06
CA GLN A 24 4.54 -5.57 -9.67
C GLN A 24 4.03 -4.65 -8.56
N LYS A 25 4.47 -3.40 -8.60
CA LYS A 25 4.18 -2.45 -7.53
C LYS A 25 2.68 -2.14 -7.54
N ILE A 26 2.04 -2.26 -6.38
CA ILE A 26 0.62 -1.96 -6.23
C ILE A 26 0.45 -0.44 -6.12
N THR A 27 -0.43 0.09 -6.95
CA THR A 27 -0.89 1.48 -6.87
C THR A 27 -2.38 1.46 -6.60
N ILE A 28 -2.81 2.15 -5.54
CA ILE A 28 -4.22 2.22 -5.15
C ILE A 28 -4.72 3.62 -5.46
N PHE A 29 -5.77 3.71 -6.27
CA PHE A 29 -6.52 4.94 -6.44
C PHE A 29 -7.52 5.10 -5.30
N LEU A 30 -7.36 6.19 -4.55
CA LEU A 30 -8.11 6.50 -3.35
C LEU A 30 -9.09 7.64 -3.63
N ASP A 31 -10.37 7.29 -3.72
CA ASP A 31 -11.47 8.25 -3.67
C ASP A 31 -11.74 8.62 -2.20
N ILE A 32 -11.61 9.90 -1.86
CA ILE A 32 -11.85 10.40 -0.50
C ILE A 32 -13.31 10.29 -0.06
N ASN A 33 -14.23 10.06 -1.00
CA ASN A 33 -15.65 9.85 -0.71
C ASN A 33 -16.01 8.36 -0.56
N ASP A 34 -15.04 7.45 -0.69
CA ASP A 34 -15.27 6.02 -0.52
C ASP A 34 -15.66 5.73 0.94
N LYS A 35 -16.77 5.00 1.15
CA LYS A 35 -17.27 4.63 2.48
C LYS A 35 -16.33 3.68 3.23
N ALA A 36 -15.37 3.06 2.56
CA ALA A 36 -14.34 2.25 3.17
C ALA A 36 -13.19 3.09 3.73
N LEU A 37 -13.06 4.36 3.35
CA LEU A 37 -12.07 5.25 3.93
C LEU A 37 -12.49 5.61 5.35
N LYS A 38 -11.68 5.19 6.33
CA LYS A 38 -11.89 5.51 7.75
C LYS A 38 -11.55 6.96 8.03
N GLU A 39 -10.35 7.35 7.61
CA GLU A 39 -9.76 8.66 7.84
C GLU A 39 -8.61 8.88 6.86
N TYR A 40 -8.34 10.15 6.58
CA TYR A 40 -7.18 10.54 5.82
C TYR A 40 -6.69 11.91 6.29
N TYR A 41 -5.44 12.20 5.97
CA TYR A 41 -4.80 13.48 6.19
C TYR A 41 -3.76 13.71 5.12
N ILE A 42 -3.67 14.95 4.65
CA ILE A 42 -2.61 15.43 3.79
C ILE A 42 -2.22 16.78 4.38
N ASP A 43 -0.95 16.94 4.74
CA ASP A 43 -0.46 18.21 5.27
C ASP A 43 -0.48 19.31 4.19
N LYS A 44 -0.28 20.56 4.61
CA LYS A 44 -0.36 21.72 3.72
C LYS A 44 0.67 21.68 2.60
N ASP A 45 1.85 21.14 2.88
CA ASP A 45 2.97 21.14 1.94
C ASP A 45 3.06 19.84 1.12
N THR A 46 2.17 18.88 1.41
CA THR A 46 1.98 17.54 0.86
C THR A 46 3.06 16.50 1.18
N THR A 47 4.02 16.80 2.06
CA THR A 47 5.11 15.85 2.39
C THR A 47 4.69 14.77 3.37
N THR A 48 3.69 15.05 4.19
CA THR A 48 3.11 14.09 5.13
C THR A 48 1.68 13.80 4.74
N ALA A 49 1.37 12.51 4.66
CA ALA A 49 0.01 12.05 4.41
C ALA A 49 -0.24 10.71 5.11
N PHE A 50 -1.47 10.48 5.54
CA PHE A 50 -1.91 9.14 5.92
C PHE A 50 -3.28 8.83 5.35
N PHE A 51 -3.50 7.56 5.05
CA PHE A 51 -4.76 7.04 4.54
C PHE A 51 -5.08 5.73 5.25
N ASN A 52 -6.27 5.61 5.84
CA ASN A 52 -6.70 4.40 6.55
C ASN A 52 -7.94 3.80 5.89
N ILE A 53 -7.83 2.56 5.41
CA ILE A 53 -8.92 1.84 4.75
C ILE A 53 -9.47 0.78 5.71
N HIS A 54 -10.78 0.77 5.93
CA HIS A 54 -11.44 -0.24 6.74
C HIS A 54 -11.34 -1.64 6.13
N ILE A 55 -11.02 -2.60 6.99
CA ILE A 55 -11.19 -4.02 6.69
C ILE A 55 -12.69 -4.30 6.59
N ILE A 56 -13.11 -5.02 5.54
CA ILE A 56 -14.50 -5.39 5.20
C ILE A 56 -15.26 -5.87 6.44
N GLU A 57 -14.69 -6.79 7.20
CA GLU A 57 -15.31 -7.39 8.38
C GLU A 57 -15.60 -6.36 9.49
N TYR A 58 -14.90 -5.23 9.49
CA TYR A 58 -14.92 -4.23 10.57
C TYR A 58 -15.47 -2.88 10.11
N GLN A 59 -16.20 -2.84 9.00
CA GLN A 59 -16.75 -1.59 8.45
C GLN A 59 -17.77 -0.94 9.40
N THR A 60 -18.52 -1.73 10.18
CA THR A 60 -19.53 -1.20 11.11
C THR A 60 -19.01 -1.08 12.54
N LYS A 61 -19.57 -0.16 13.32
CA LYS A 61 -19.27 -0.07 14.76
C LYS A 61 -19.61 -1.38 15.48
N LYS A 62 -20.79 -1.95 15.18
CA LYS A 62 -21.24 -3.23 15.76
C LYS A 62 -20.24 -4.36 15.57
N SER A 63 -19.67 -4.52 14.37
CA SER A 63 -18.64 -5.53 14.11
C SER A 63 -17.34 -5.28 14.88
N ARG A 64 -16.93 -4.02 15.04
CA ARG A 64 -15.74 -3.65 15.82
C ARG A 64 -15.94 -3.89 17.32
N ASP A 65 -17.09 -3.49 17.85
CA ASP A 65 -17.45 -3.71 19.25
C ASP A 65 -17.50 -5.21 19.56
N LYS A 66 -18.07 -6.02 18.65
CA LYS A 66 -18.10 -7.49 18.77
C LYS A 66 -16.69 -8.06 18.85
N ALA A 67 -15.82 -7.73 17.91
CA ALA A 67 -14.44 -8.21 17.87
C ALA A 67 -13.64 -7.78 19.12
N MET A 68 -13.88 -6.56 19.61
CA MET A 68 -13.25 -6.07 20.83
C MET A 68 -13.73 -6.84 22.06
N ASN A 69 -15.04 -7.10 22.17
CA ASN A 69 -15.60 -7.90 23.27
C ASN A 69 -15.11 -9.34 23.26
N GLU A 70 -15.00 -9.96 22.07
CA GLU A 70 -14.42 -11.31 21.92
C GLU A 70 -12.95 -11.32 22.31
N HIS A 71 -12.18 -10.32 21.88
CA HIS A 71 -10.78 -10.17 22.26
C HIS A 71 -10.60 -10.05 23.78
N TYR A 72 -11.38 -9.21 24.46
CA TYR A 72 -11.29 -9.07 25.93
C TYR A 72 -11.72 -10.32 26.69
N LYS A 73 -12.68 -11.10 26.16
CA LYS A 73 -13.05 -12.39 26.76
C LYS A 73 -11.91 -13.40 26.67
N ASN A 74 -11.22 -13.45 25.53
CA ASN A 74 -10.13 -14.40 25.29
C ASN A 74 -8.80 -13.98 25.94
N LEU A 75 -8.58 -12.68 26.17
CA LEU A 75 -7.43 -12.16 26.92
C LEU A 75 -7.39 -12.62 28.38
N ILE A 76 -8.54 -12.97 28.96
CA ILE A 76 -8.62 -13.55 30.30
C ILE A 76 -8.07 -14.99 30.31
N GLU A 77 -8.01 -15.66 29.14
CA GLU A 77 -7.55 -17.04 28.99
C GLU A 77 -6.14 -17.16 28.36
N GLU A 78 -5.76 -16.26 27.46
CA GLU A 78 -4.47 -16.32 26.75
C GLU A 78 -3.81 -14.93 26.70
N ASN A 79 -2.53 -14.85 27.07
CA ASN A 79 -1.67 -13.65 27.02
C ASN A 79 -1.47 -13.14 25.57
N SER A 80 -2.54 -12.68 24.91
CA SER A 80 -2.49 -12.22 23.52
C SER A 80 -1.98 -10.77 23.44
N ALA A 81 -0.99 -10.53 22.60
CA ALA A 81 -0.15 -9.33 22.65
C ALA A 81 -0.63 -8.14 21.78
N GLY A 82 -1.89 -8.09 21.31
CA GLY A 82 -2.32 -6.96 20.49
C GLY A 82 -3.82 -6.80 20.30
N LEU A 83 -4.28 -5.54 20.27
CA LEU A 83 -5.66 -5.18 19.96
C LEU A 83 -6.04 -5.62 18.53
N PRO A 84 -7.33 -5.94 18.27
CA PRO A 84 -7.80 -6.25 16.93
C PRO A 84 -7.53 -5.10 15.96
N ARG A 85 -6.99 -5.42 14.79
CA ARG A 85 -6.75 -4.45 13.71
C ARG A 85 -8.02 -4.27 12.88
N PHE A 86 -8.48 -3.02 12.72
CA PHE A 86 -9.73 -2.70 12.01
C PHE A 86 -9.53 -1.98 10.66
N SER A 87 -8.30 -1.59 10.35
CA SER A 87 -7.96 -0.86 9.13
C SER A 87 -6.53 -1.13 8.70
N ILE A 88 -6.27 -0.92 7.41
CA ILE A 88 -4.92 -0.89 6.83
C ILE A 88 -4.51 0.56 6.62
N GLY A 89 -3.35 0.93 7.18
CA GLY A 89 -2.82 2.29 7.12
C GLY A 89 -1.68 2.42 6.14
N PHE A 90 -1.74 3.49 5.34
CA PHE A 90 -0.70 3.93 4.43
C PHE A 90 -0.15 5.25 4.92
N TYR A 91 1.16 5.32 5.17
CA TYR A 91 1.82 6.45 5.79
C TYR A 91 2.92 7.01 4.91
N VAL A 92 3.00 8.34 4.85
CA VAL A 92 4.01 9.11 4.14
C VAL A 92 4.59 10.10 5.13
N PHE A 93 5.92 10.14 5.23
CA PHE A 93 6.65 11.07 6.07
C PHE A 93 7.75 11.72 5.23
N ASP A 94 7.75 13.05 5.18
CA ASP A 94 8.78 13.87 4.53
C ASP A 94 9.07 13.54 3.06
N ILE A 95 8.06 13.06 2.31
CA ILE A 95 8.19 12.71 0.87
C ILE A 95 7.16 13.47 0.05
N LYS A 96 7.63 14.31 -0.88
CA LYS A 96 6.75 15.02 -1.83
C LYS A 96 6.09 14.02 -2.80
N PRO A 97 4.80 14.19 -3.12
CA PRO A 97 4.14 13.37 -4.13
C PRO A 97 4.61 13.71 -5.53
N GLU A 98 4.53 12.70 -6.40
CA GLU A 98 4.52 12.91 -7.84
C GLU A 98 3.20 13.57 -8.24
N LYS A 99 3.28 14.70 -8.96
CA LYS A 99 2.11 15.39 -9.52
C LYS A 99 1.81 14.84 -10.90
N LEU A 100 0.59 14.35 -11.10
CA LEU A 100 0.16 13.74 -12.35
C LEU A 100 -0.97 14.58 -12.99
N LYS A 101 -0.94 14.67 -14.31
CA LYS A 101 -2.01 15.33 -15.09
C LYS A 101 -3.13 14.36 -15.48
N SER A 102 -2.81 13.10 -15.72
CA SER A 102 -3.76 12.03 -16.06
C SER A 102 -3.28 10.69 -15.51
N LEU A 103 -4.09 9.65 -15.67
CA LEU A 103 -3.80 8.27 -15.24
C LEU A 103 -3.59 7.31 -16.42
N ASP A 104 -3.49 7.82 -17.65
CA ASP A 104 -3.61 7.02 -18.89
C ASP A 104 -2.53 5.93 -19.06
N CYS A 105 -1.43 6.03 -18.32
CA CYS A 105 -0.31 5.06 -18.34
C CYS A 105 0.02 4.52 -16.94
N ILE A 106 -0.94 4.56 -16.01
CA ILE A 106 -0.73 4.11 -14.64
C ILE A 106 -1.68 2.95 -14.36
N ASP A 107 -1.11 1.77 -14.14
CA ASP A 107 -1.86 0.64 -13.60
C ASP A 107 -2.18 0.92 -12.13
N TYR A 108 -3.46 0.97 -11.81
CA TYR A 108 -3.94 1.11 -10.44
C TYR A 108 -5.13 0.20 -10.17
N ILE A 109 -5.34 -0.09 -8.90
CA ILE A 109 -6.55 -0.73 -8.39
C ILE A 109 -7.36 0.28 -7.59
N THR A 110 -8.67 0.11 -7.55
CA THR A 110 -9.56 0.88 -6.68
C THR A 110 -9.47 0.37 -5.24
N VAL A 111 -9.93 1.18 -4.27
CA VAL A 111 -10.11 0.74 -2.87
C VAL A 111 -10.95 -0.53 -2.78
N LYS A 112 -12.01 -0.65 -3.60
CA LYS A 112 -12.82 -1.88 -3.68
C LYS A 112 -11.99 -3.10 -4.07
N GLN A 113 -11.26 -3.02 -5.18
CA GLN A 113 -10.40 -4.13 -5.65
C GLN A 113 -9.30 -4.47 -4.65
N PHE A 114 -8.72 -3.48 -3.98
CA PHE A 114 -7.75 -3.68 -2.91
C PHE A 114 -8.33 -4.52 -1.77
N ARG A 115 -9.55 -4.19 -1.32
CA ARG A 115 -10.27 -4.93 -0.27
C ARG A 115 -10.66 -6.34 -0.71
N GLU A 116 -11.08 -6.51 -1.97
CA GLU A 116 -11.44 -7.81 -2.56
C GLU A 116 -10.23 -8.73 -2.76
N ASN A 117 -9.02 -8.18 -2.93
CA ASN A 117 -7.77 -8.94 -3.07
C ASN A 117 -7.03 -9.11 -1.74
N ASN A 118 -7.77 -9.25 -0.63
CA ASN A 118 -7.22 -9.51 0.71
C ASN A 118 -6.16 -8.50 1.16
N TYR A 119 -6.31 -7.22 0.78
CA TYR A 119 -5.43 -6.13 1.22
C TYR A 119 -3.95 -6.34 0.88
N LYS A 120 -3.63 -7.06 -0.20
CA LYS A 120 -2.24 -7.27 -0.62
C LYS A 120 -1.55 -5.94 -0.87
N THR A 121 -0.37 -5.79 -0.29
CA THR A 121 0.52 -4.64 -0.47
C THR A 121 1.86 -5.10 -1.05
N THR A 122 2.60 -4.17 -1.62
CA THR A 122 4.01 -4.36 -2.03
C THR A 122 4.91 -3.39 -1.29
N SER A 123 6.22 -3.63 -1.31
CA SER A 123 7.22 -2.65 -0.87
C SER A 123 7.96 -2.11 -2.10
N PRO A 124 7.66 -0.87 -2.55
CA PRO A 124 6.67 0.08 -2.02
C PRO A 124 5.23 -0.17 -2.51
N THR A 125 4.25 0.40 -1.80
CA THR A 125 2.86 0.57 -2.27
C THR A 125 2.62 2.05 -2.54
N TYR A 126 1.88 2.38 -3.60
CA TYR A 126 1.55 3.77 -3.94
C TYR A 126 0.09 4.09 -3.68
N ILE A 127 -0.19 5.32 -3.25
CA ILE A 127 -1.54 5.88 -3.16
C ILE A 127 -1.66 7.03 -4.16
N ILE A 128 -2.72 7.03 -4.95
CA ILE A 128 -3.12 8.13 -5.84
C ILE A 128 -4.37 8.79 -5.29
N HIS A 129 -4.35 10.11 -5.18
CA HIS A 129 -5.49 10.94 -4.81
C HIS A 129 -5.77 11.99 -5.90
N LYS A 130 -7.05 12.18 -6.25
CA LYS A 130 -7.49 13.23 -7.18
C LYS A 130 -7.79 14.54 -6.46
N LEU A 131 -7.14 15.62 -6.89
CA LEU A 131 -7.37 16.97 -6.42
C LEU A 131 -8.63 17.58 -7.05
N LYS A 132 -9.15 18.65 -6.42
CA LYS A 132 -10.33 19.39 -6.90
C LYS A 132 -10.13 20.01 -8.29
N ASP A 133 -8.90 20.33 -8.67
CA ASP A 133 -8.55 20.89 -9.98
C ASP A 133 -8.42 19.81 -11.07
N GLY A 134 -8.72 18.55 -10.75
CA GLY A 134 -8.66 17.42 -11.69
C GLY A 134 -7.29 16.76 -11.82
N LYS A 135 -6.23 17.32 -11.22
CA LYS A 135 -4.90 16.69 -11.16
C LYS A 135 -4.83 15.60 -10.10
N TYR A 136 -3.74 14.85 -10.07
CA TYR A 136 -3.53 13.80 -9.09
C TYR A 136 -2.20 13.96 -8.35
N LEU A 137 -2.19 13.49 -7.10
CA LEU A 137 -1.00 13.31 -6.29
C LEU A 137 -0.77 11.82 -6.10
N LYS A 138 0.48 11.38 -6.26
CA LYS A 138 0.88 10.00 -6.05
C LYS A 138 2.02 9.95 -5.04
N TRP A 139 1.81 9.23 -3.94
CA TRP A 139 2.82 9.02 -2.91
C TRP A 139 3.32 7.58 -2.92
N GLU A 140 4.62 7.43 -2.67
CA GLU A 140 5.17 6.20 -2.14
C GLU A 140 4.80 6.10 -0.65
N THR A 141 4.27 4.96 -0.23
CA THR A 141 3.73 4.80 1.13
C THR A 141 4.35 3.62 1.85
N ASN A 142 4.46 3.77 3.17
CA ASN A 142 4.77 2.69 4.10
C ASN A 142 3.46 2.08 4.61
N THR A 143 3.41 0.75 4.66
CA THR A 143 2.30 0.01 5.26
C THR A 143 2.78 -0.66 6.54
N LEU A 144 2.06 -0.43 7.63
CA LEU A 144 2.31 -1.14 8.89
C LEU A 144 1.47 -2.42 8.87
N ASN A 145 2.11 -3.51 8.48
CA ASN A 145 1.51 -4.85 8.52
C ASN A 145 1.48 -5.45 9.92
#